data_AF-A0A382F1Z9-F1
#
_entry.id   AF-A0A382F1Z9-F1
#
_cell.length_a   1.000
_cell.length_b   1.000
_cell.length_c   1.000
_cell.angle_alpha   90.00
_cell.angle_beta   90.00
_cell.angle_gamma   90.00
#
_symmetry.space_group_name_H-M   'P 1'
#
loop_
_entity.id
_entity.type
_entity.pdbx_description
1 polymer ?
#
loop_
_entity_poly.entity_id
_entity_poly.type
_entity_poly.pdbx_seq_one_letter_code
_entity_poly.pdbx_strand_id
1 'polypeptide(L)' 'MGHKTHPYGFRLGIVKDWKAHWFAPTASSYRTLVLEDIALRKSIQNEYSGFTDAGIARVEIDRGA' A
#
# COMPACT_ATOMS: atom_id res chain seq x y z
N MET A 1 -21.73 -13.15 -19.16
CA MET A 1 -20.86 -12.04 -18.73
C MET A 1 -20.45 -12.31 -17.28
N GLY A 2 -19.19 -12.63 -17.01
CA GLY A 2 -18.73 -13.05 -15.67
C GLY A 2 -17.90 -11.98 -14.97
N HIS A 3 -18.17 -11.75 -13.68
CA HIS A 3 -17.37 -10.86 -12.85
C HIS A 3 -16.07 -11.56 -12.44
N LYS A 4 -14.92 -11.02 -12.85
CA LYS A 4 -13.59 -11.54 -12.47
C LYS A 4 -13.07 -10.79 -11.23
N THR A 5 -12.53 -11.54 -10.27
CA THR A 5 -11.90 -10.98 -9.07
C THR A 5 -10.49 -10.47 -9.36
N HIS A 6 -10.05 -9.42 -8.65
CA HIS A 6 -8.70 -8.91 -8.78
C HIS A 6 -7.66 -9.98 -8.35
N PRO A 7 -6.72 -10.37 -9.23
CA PRO A 7 -5.85 -11.52 -9.00
C PRO A 7 -4.88 -11.35 -7.82
N TYR A 8 -4.49 -10.11 -7.50
CA TYR A 8 -3.63 -9.83 -6.34
C TYR A 8 -4.38 -10.07 -5.03
N GLY A 9 -5.56 -9.47 -4.87
CA GLY A 9 -6.37 -9.61 -3.66
C GLY A 9 -6.81 -11.06 -3.44
N PHE A 10 -7.10 -11.79 -4.54
CA PHE A 10 -7.42 -13.21 -4.47
C PHE A 10 -6.28 -14.08 -3.91
N ARG A 11 -5.02 -13.63 -3.98
CA ARG A 11 -3.83 -14.38 -3.53
C ARG A 11 -3.17 -13.79 -2.28
N LEU A 12 -3.79 -12.77 -1.69
CA LEU A 12 -3.27 -12.07 -0.52
C LEU A 12 -3.27 -13.01 0.69
N GLY A 13 -2.14 -13.10 1.39
CA GLY A 13 -1.95 -14.03 2.53
C GLY A 13 -1.67 -15.49 2.14
N ILE A 14 -1.60 -15.82 0.84
CA ILE A 14 -1.23 -17.17 0.37
C ILE A 14 0.10 -17.12 -0.39
N VAL A 15 0.13 -16.40 -1.52
CA VAL A 15 1.32 -16.27 -2.39
C VAL A 15 1.71 -14.80 -2.56
N LYS A 16 0.80 -13.87 -2.28
CA LYS A 16 1.05 -12.43 -2.29
C LYS A 16 1.00 -11.87 -0.88
N ASP A 17 1.97 -11.02 -0.57
CA ASP A 17 2.08 -10.37 0.72
C ASP A 17 1.39 -9.00 0.73
N TRP A 18 1.19 -8.47 1.93
CA TRP A 18 0.75 -7.10 2.16
C TRP A 18 1.82 -6.12 1.68
N LYS A 19 1.39 -4.92 1.28
CA LYS A 19 2.31 -3.82 0.91
C LYS A 19 2.61 -2.90 2.09
N ALA A 20 2.04 -3.19 3.25
CA ALA A 20 2.25 -2.44 4.47
C ALA A 20 2.23 -3.44 5.63
N HIS A 21 3.32 -3.53 6.38
CA HIS A 21 3.46 -4.43 7.51
C HIS A 21 3.59 -3.63 8.78
N TRP A 22 2.46 -3.46 9.46
CA TRP A 22 2.40 -2.84 10.77
C TRP A 22 1.11 -3.23 11.48
N PHE A 23 1.09 -3.03 12.78
CA PHE A 23 -0.06 -3.26 13.63
C PHE A 23 -0.45 -1.99 14.37
N ALA A 24 -1.75 -1.76 14.53
CA ALA A 24 -2.26 -0.64 15.31
C ALA A 24 -3.08 -1.16 16.50
N PRO A 25 -2.78 -0.73 17.74
CA PRO A 25 -3.43 -1.25 18.93
C PRO A 25 -4.90 -0.82 19.05
N THR A 26 -5.29 0.30 18.43
CA THR A 26 -6.68 0.81 18.47
C THR A 26 -7.21 1.13 17.08
N ALA A 27 -8.53 1.05 16.91
CA ALA A 27 -9.20 1.42 15.64
C ALA A 27 -8.97 2.90 15.27
N SER A 28 -8.87 3.79 16.27
CA SER A 28 -8.52 5.20 16.05
C SER A 28 -7.12 5.34 15.48
N SER A 29 -6.13 4.68 16.10
CA SER A 29 -4.76 4.66 15.57
C SER A 29 -4.70 4.06 14.16
N TYR A 30 -5.42 2.96 13.91
CA TYR A 30 -5.47 2.35 12.57
C TYR A 30 -5.97 3.34 11.51
N ARG A 31 -7.08 4.04 11.80
CA ARG A 31 -7.65 5.04 10.87
C ARG A 31 -6.63 6.13 10.52
N THR A 32 -5.94 6.66 11.52
CA THR A 32 -4.94 7.72 11.31
C THR A 32 -3.77 7.21 10.48
N LEU A 33 -3.23 6.03 10.82
CA LEU A 33 -2.07 5.45 10.13
C LEU A 33 -2.39 5.09 8.67
N VAL A 34 -3.58 4.55 8.37
CA VAL A 34 -3.99 4.28 6.98
C VAL A 34 -4.09 5.56 6.15
N LEU A 35 -4.64 6.64 6.72
CA LEU A 35 -4.76 7.91 6.00
C LEU A 35 -3.40 8.52 5.71
N GLU A 36 -2.47 8.43 6.65
CA GLU A 36 -1.08 8.85 6.48
C GLU A 36 -0.37 8.01 5.39
N ASP A 37 -0.53 6.68 5.41
CA ASP A 37 0.04 5.79 4.38
C ASP A 37 -0.47 6.12 2.98
N ILE A 38 -1.76 6.45 2.84
CA ILE A 38 -2.34 6.88 1.56
C ILE A 38 -1.72 8.20 1.10
N ALA A 39 -1.54 9.15 2.03
CA ALA A 39 -0.93 10.44 1.74
C ALA A 39 0.54 10.30 1.31
N LEU A 40 1.32 9.46 2.00
CA LEU A 40 2.72 9.15 1.66
C LEU A 40 2.86 8.50 0.29
N ARG A 41 2.02 7.51 -0.03
CA ARG A 41 2.03 6.89 -1.36
C ARG A 41 1.71 7.90 -2.46
N LYS A 42 0.78 8.82 -2.19
CA LYS A 42 0.42 9.89 -3.13
C LYS A 42 1.55 10.92 -3.29
N SER A 43 2.23 11.30 -2.21
CA SER A 43 3.35 12.25 -2.30
C SER A 43 4.50 11.67 -3.12
N ILE A 44 4.88 10.41 -2.88
CA ILE A 44 5.90 9.70 -3.67
C ILE A 44 5.48 9.66 -5.14
N GLN A 45 4.25 9.24 -5.44
CA GLN A 45 3.78 9.17 -6.83
C GLN A 45 3.82 10.54 -7.53
N ASN A 46 3.50 11.62 -6.81
CA ASN A 46 3.52 12.98 -7.35
C ASN A 46 4.94 13.50 -7.56
N GLU A 47 5.83 13.30 -6.59
CA GLU A 47 7.23 13.76 -6.65
C GLU A 47 7.97 13.10 -7.81
N TYR A 48 7.80 11.79 -7.98
CA TYR A 48 8.44 11.04 -9.05
C TYR A 48 7.67 11.06 -10.37
N SER A 49 6.52 11.72 -10.46
CA SER A 49 5.71 11.78 -11.69
C SER A 49 6.42 12.49 -12.85
N GLY A 50 7.31 13.44 -12.55
CA GLY A 50 8.10 14.16 -13.57
C GLY A 50 9.34 13.40 -14.04
N PHE A 51 9.72 12.32 -13.36
CA PHE A 51 10.89 11.52 -13.68
C PHE A 51 10.46 10.25 -14.42
N THR A 52 10.52 10.30 -15.75
CA THR A 52 10.12 9.19 -16.63
C THR A 52 10.96 7.92 -16.42
N ASP A 53 12.14 8.04 -15.82
CA ASP A 53 13.08 6.95 -15.56
C ASP A 53 13.09 6.46 -14.10
N ALA A 54 12.21 6.98 -13.24
CA ALA A 54 12.24 6.64 -11.81
C ALA A 54 11.88 5.17 -11.51
N GLY A 55 11.18 4.48 -12.42
CA GLY A 55 11.03 3.01 -12.39
C GLY A 55 10.45 2.41 -11.09
N ILE A 56 9.54 3.11 -10.41
CA ILE A 56 9.03 2.67 -9.10
C ILE A 56 8.11 1.46 -9.24
N ALA A 57 8.64 0.27 -8.96
CA ALA A 57 7.91 -1.00 -9.07
C ALA A 57 6.93 -1.25 -7.90
N ARG A 58 7.31 -0.86 -6.67
CA ARG A 58 6.49 -1.00 -5.46
C ARG A 58 6.88 0.01 -4.39
N VAL A 59 5.93 0.32 -3.53
CA VAL A 59 6.16 1.07 -2.27
C VAL A 59 5.70 0.17 -1.13
N GLU A 60 6.62 -0.19 -0.25
CA GLU A 60 6.36 -0.97 0.96
C GLU A 60 6.49 -0.06 2.18
N ILE A 61 5.62 -0.25 3.16
CA ILE A 61 5.56 0.59 4.37
C ILE A 61 5.59 -0.30 5.59
N ASP A 62 6.68 -0.23 6.34
CA ASP A 62 6.80 -0.90 7.63
C ASP A 62 6.80 0.15 8.73
N ARG A 63 5.93 -0.03 9.72
CA ARG A 63 5.93 0.81 10.93
C ARG A 63 6.33 -0.07 12.10
N GLY A 64 7.53 0.16 12.62
CA GLY A 64 8.07 -0.55 13.77
C GLY A 64 7.17 -0.37 14.98
N ALA A 65 6.80 -1.50 15.60
CA ALA A 65 6.31 -1.55 16.97
C ALA A 65 7.47 -1.94 17.88
#